data_AF-A0A2N2L8T3-F1
#
_entry.id   AF-A0A2N2L8T3-F1
#
_cell.length_a   1.000
_cell.length_b   1.000
_cell.length_c   1.000
_cell.angle_alpha   90.00
_cell.angle_beta   90.00
_cell.angle_gamma   90.00
#
_symmetry.space_group_name_H-M   'P 1'
#
loop_
_entity.id
_entity.type
_entity.pdbx_description
1 polymer ?
#
loop_
_entity_poly.entity_id
_entity_poly.type
_entity_poly.pdbx_seq_one_letter_code
_entity_poly.pdbx_strand_id
1 'polypeptide(L)'
;MREQRIMIDRFVDSYPNYFNVDMICQCTGADPEVVTERLRHLIVGDVIRKISKHEDIYITNRGLYATRVATIHSGNWNFDIKACQDICCLLRCAKVRSIRQLATLMKKSRQWVYLYLEALISVDAVGINKSGYYTKNMANIFKVGSVIKKGIISEQRDACGIQPKKRSKKAAKPTNNN
;
A
#
# COMPACT_ATOMS: atom_id res chain seq x y z
N MET A 1 37.03 -12.26 0.97
CA MET A 1 36.46 -10.89 1.10
C MET A 1 35.57 -10.45 -0.07
N ARG A 2 36.07 -10.32 -1.31
CA ARG A 2 35.25 -9.78 -2.42
C ARG A 2 34.07 -10.69 -2.82
N GLU A 3 34.30 -12.00 -2.83
CA GLU A 3 33.26 -13.00 -3.17
C GLU A 3 32.15 -13.08 -2.12
N GLN A 4 32.50 -13.09 -0.83
CA GLN A 4 31.51 -13.04 0.26
C GLN A 4 30.62 -11.80 0.15
N ARG A 5 31.19 -10.62 -0.15
CA ARG A 5 30.40 -9.39 -0.37
C ARG A 5 29.42 -9.51 -1.54
N ILE A 6 29.84 -10.12 -2.65
CA ILE A 6 28.96 -10.36 -3.80
C ILE A 6 27.82 -11.33 -3.43
N MET A 7 28.10 -12.36 -2.65
CA MET A 7 27.09 -13.32 -2.19
C MET A 7 26.07 -12.66 -1.24
N ILE A 8 26.54 -11.79 -0.34
CA ILE A 8 25.68 -10.99 0.53
C ILE A 8 24.78 -10.06 -0.28
N ASP A 9 25.34 -9.33 -1.26
CA ASP A 9 24.56 -8.43 -2.11
C ASP A 9 23.50 -9.20 -2.92
N ARG A 10 23.86 -10.35 -3.49
CA ARG A 10 22.91 -11.23 -4.19
C ARG A 10 21.82 -11.78 -3.27
N PHE A 11 22.17 -12.18 -2.05
CA PHE A 11 21.18 -12.59 -1.07
C PHE A 11 20.19 -11.44 -0.80
N VAL A 12 20.70 -10.25 -0.49
CA VAL A 12 19.88 -9.07 -0.19
C VAL A 12 18.99 -8.71 -1.38
N ASP A 13 19.50 -8.75 -2.60
CA ASP A 13 18.71 -8.44 -3.81
C ASP A 13 17.63 -9.49 -4.12
N SER A 14 17.91 -10.77 -3.83
CA SER A 14 17.00 -11.88 -4.13
C SER A 14 15.97 -12.16 -3.04
N TYR A 15 16.18 -11.65 -1.82
CA TYR A 15 15.37 -12.00 -0.66
C TYR A 15 14.31 -10.93 -0.34
N PRO A 16 13.00 -11.20 -0.58
CA PRO A 16 11.94 -10.19 -0.46
C PRO A 16 11.41 -10.00 0.97
N ASN A 17 11.79 -10.86 1.92
CA ASN A 17 11.28 -10.92 3.28
C ASN A 17 12.28 -10.36 4.31
N TYR A 18 11.89 -10.34 5.59
CA TYR A 18 12.78 -9.97 6.69
C TYR A 18 13.92 -10.98 6.84
N PHE A 19 15.12 -10.49 7.15
CA PHE A 19 16.31 -11.30 7.37
C PHE A 19 17.14 -10.73 8.51
N ASN A 20 18.01 -11.57 9.07
CA ASN A 20 18.98 -11.20 10.11
C ASN A 20 20.39 -11.64 9.68
N VAL A 21 21.39 -11.30 10.50
CA VAL A 21 22.80 -11.64 10.23
C VAL A 21 22.98 -13.15 10.12
N ASP A 22 22.42 -13.92 11.06
CA ASP A 22 22.55 -15.38 11.10
C ASP A 22 22.06 -16.05 9.82
N MET A 23 20.92 -15.58 9.29
CA MET A 23 20.35 -16.09 8.06
C MET A 23 21.26 -15.82 6.85
N ILE A 24 21.84 -14.63 6.76
CA ILE A 24 22.78 -14.31 5.68
C ILE A 24 24.03 -15.21 5.78
N CYS A 25 24.57 -15.40 6.99
CA CYS A 25 25.71 -16.28 7.21
C CYS A 25 25.40 -17.71 6.78
N GLN A 26 24.24 -18.25 7.16
CA GLN A 26 23.81 -19.60 6.78
C GLN A 26 23.63 -19.76 5.27
N CYS A 27 23.09 -18.76 4.58
CA CYS A 27 22.84 -18.83 3.14
C CYS A 27 24.07 -18.55 2.28
N THR A 28 25.04 -17.77 2.77
CA THR A 28 26.19 -17.31 1.97
C THR A 28 27.53 -17.91 2.40
N GLY A 29 27.60 -18.55 3.58
CA GLY A 29 28.85 -19.00 4.18
C GLY A 29 29.80 -17.86 4.55
N ALA A 30 29.31 -16.61 4.58
CA ALA A 30 30.11 -15.45 4.93
C ALA A 30 30.28 -15.32 6.45
N ASP A 31 31.41 -14.78 6.87
CA ASP A 31 31.70 -14.52 8.27
C ASP A 31 30.76 -13.44 8.85
N PRO A 32 30.26 -13.59 10.09
CA PRO A 32 29.35 -12.64 10.71
C PRO A 32 29.87 -11.20 10.74
N GLU A 33 31.19 -11.02 10.92
CA GLU A 33 31.82 -9.70 10.90
C GLU A 33 31.74 -9.04 9.52
N VAL A 34 31.99 -9.81 8.45
CA VAL A 34 31.92 -9.35 7.05
C VAL A 34 30.48 -9.01 6.68
N VAL A 35 29.51 -9.82 7.11
CA VAL A 35 28.08 -9.54 6.94
C VAL A 35 27.71 -8.24 7.64
N THR A 36 28.09 -8.08 8.92
CA THR A 36 27.75 -6.89 9.71
C THR A 36 28.35 -5.62 9.12
N GLU A 37 29.62 -5.65 8.70
CA GLU A 37 30.27 -4.55 8.00
C GLU A 37 29.53 -4.19 6.70
N ARG A 38 29.19 -5.21 5.89
CA ARG A 38 28.49 -4.99 4.62
C ARG A 38 27.09 -4.41 4.83
N LEU A 39 26.34 -4.89 5.82
CA LEU A 39 25.00 -4.37 6.15
C LEU A 39 25.07 -2.90 6.55
N ARG A 40 26.09 -2.45 7.30
CA ARG A 40 26.27 -1.01 7.60
C ARG A 40 26.39 -0.18 6.33
N HIS A 41 27.16 -0.64 5.34
CA HIS A 41 27.28 0.07 4.05
C HIS A 41 25.96 0.08 3.28
N LEU A 42 25.20 -1.02 3.32
CA LEU A 42 23.88 -1.11 2.67
C LEU A 42 22.83 -0.22 3.35
N ILE A 43 22.93 0.00 4.67
CA ILE A 43 22.08 0.95 5.41
C ILE A 43 22.42 2.39 5.01
N VAL A 44 23.72 2.75 4.98
CA VAL A 44 24.17 4.08 4.56
C VAL A 44 23.77 4.36 3.11
N GLY A 45 23.81 3.35 2.25
CA GLY A 45 23.37 3.43 0.86
C GLY A 45 21.86 3.37 0.64
N ASP A 46 21.05 3.40 1.70
CA ASP A 46 19.57 3.30 1.66
C ASP A 46 19.03 2.06 0.93
N VAL A 47 19.82 0.98 0.86
CA VAL A 47 19.42 -0.30 0.22
C VAL A 47 18.58 -1.15 1.16
N ILE A 48 18.87 -1.09 2.45
CA ILE A 48 18.18 -1.84 3.51
C ILE A 48 17.90 -0.93 4.71
N ARG A 49 16.99 -1.34 5.59
CA ARG A 49 16.74 -0.68 6.88
C ARG A 49 16.55 -1.70 8.00
N LYS A 50 16.93 -1.33 9.22
CA LYS A 50 16.64 -2.09 10.44
C LYS A 50 15.22 -1.77 10.93
N ILE A 51 14.44 -2.78 11.27
CA ILE A 51 13.02 -2.62 11.65
C ILE A 51 12.73 -2.86 13.13
N SER A 52 13.62 -3.56 13.84
CA SER A 52 13.47 -3.84 15.27
C SER A 52 14.45 -3.01 16.08
N LYS A 53 14.02 -2.58 17.29
CA LYS A 53 14.90 -1.92 18.27
C LYS A 53 15.66 -2.91 19.15
N HIS A 54 15.15 -4.14 19.25
CA HIS A 54 15.67 -5.16 20.16
C HIS A 54 16.46 -6.25 19.43
N GLU A 55 16.17 -6.47 18.15
CA GLU A 55 16.77 -7.53 17.35
C GLU A 55 17.34 -6.96 16.05
N ASP A 56 18.39 -7.58 15.54
CA ASP A 56 19.01 -7.24 14.25
C ASP A 56 18.22 -7.80 13.07
N ILE A 57 16.97 -7.32 12.94
CA ILE A 57 16.09 -7.65 11.82
C ILE A 57 16.13 -6.53 10.79
N TYR A 58 16.45 -6.91 9.56
CA TYR A 58 16.60 -6.04 8.40
C TYR A 58 15.58 -6.37 7.33
N ILE A 59 15.35 -5.39 6.47
CA ILE A 59 14.52 -5.51 5.28
C ILE A 59 15.09 -4.68 4.14
N THR A 60 14.89 -5.13 2.91
CA THR A 60 15.23 -4.34 1.73
C THR A 60 14.30 -3.13 1.57
N ASN A 61 14.90 -2.01 1.14
CA ASN A 61 14.18 -0.82 0.69
C ASN A 61 13.78 -0.92 -0.79
N ARG A 62 14.08 -2.03 -1.46
CA ARG A 62 13.66 -2.34 -2.85
C ARG A 62 12.61 -3.44 -2.94
N GLY A 63 12.45 -4.26 -1.89
CA GLY A 63 11.54 -5.40 -1.87
C GLY A 63 10.08 -5.03 -1.66
N LEU A 64 9.25 -6.04 -1.40
CA LEU A 64 7.79 -5.93 -1.25
C LEU A 64 7.36 -4.74 -0.36
N TYR A 65 8.13 -4.43 0.69
CA TYR A 65 7.80 -3.41 1.70
C TYR A 65 8.58 -2.10 1.54
N ALA A 66 9.13 -1.85 0.36
CA ALA A 66 9.74 -0.60 -0.08
C ALA A 66 8.66 0.48 -0.26
N THR A 67 8.33 1.19 0.81
CA THR A 67 7.32 2.25 0.80
C THR A 67 7.80 3.51 0.07
N ARG A 68 8.14 3.43 -1.21
CA ARG A 68 8.35 4.61 -2.08
C ARG A 68 7.93 4.29 -3.52
N VAL A 69 6.63 4.03 -3.71
CA VAL A 69 6.04 4.15 -5.06
C VAL A 69 5.76 5.64 -5.27
N ALA A 70 6.79 6.40 -5.67
CA ALA A 70 6.59 7.73 -6.23
C ALA A 70 5.90 7.54 -7.58
N THR A 71 4.59 7.79 -7.61
CA THR A 71 3.77 7.43 -8.75
C THR A 71 3.60 8.62 -9.66
N ILE A 72 4.30 8.56 -10.80
CA ILE A 72 4.40 9.61 -11.81
C ILE A 72 3.01 10.06 -12.33
N HIS A 73 1.98 9.22 -12.21
CA HIS A 73 0.61 9.51 -12.67
C HIS A 73 -0.31 10.14 -11.61
N SER A 74 0.04 10.05 -10.32
CA SER A 74 -0.71 10.62 -9.21
C SER A 74 0.02 11.87 -8.76
N GLY A 75 -0.19 13.02 -9.42
CA GLY A 75 0.53 14.27 -9.16
C GLY A 75 0.96 14.42 -7.69
N ASN A 76 2.25 14.18 -7.42
CA ASN A 76 2.92 14.22 -6.12
C ASN A 76 2.26 13.45 -4.94
N TRP A 77 1.27 12.58 -5.16
CA TRP A 77 0.62 11.86 -4.07
C TRP A 77 1.36 10.57 -3.73
N ASN A 78 1.94 10.54 -2.53
CA ASN A 78 2.60 9.35 -2.00
C ASN A 78 1.58 8.49 -1.22
N PHE A 79 1.25 7.31 -1.74
CA PHE A 79 0.33 6.38 -1.07
C PHE A 79 1.06 5.63 0.05
N ASP A 80 0.51 5.71 1.25
CA ASP A 80 0.97 4.91 2.39
C ASP A 80 0.46 3.46 2.24
N ILE A 81 1.40 2.54 2.04
CA ILE A 81 1.13 1.11 1.94
C ILE A 81 0.46 0.58 3.20
N LYS A 82 0.83 1.07 4.39
CA LYS A 82 0.18 0.65 5.64
C LYS A 82 -1.29 1.06 5.64
N ALA A 83 -1.58 2.29 5.24
CA ALA A 83 -2.95 2.76 5.16
C ALA A 83 -3.77 1.98 4.11
N CYS A 84 -3.15 1.52 3.03
CA CYS A 84 -3.77 0.61 2.06
C CYS A 84 -4.09 -0.77 2.66
N GLN A 85 -3.17 -1.33 3.44
CA GLN A 85 -3.38 -2.59 4.16
C GLN A 85 -4.51 -2.47 5.19
N ASP A 86 -4.54 -1.37 5.95
CA ASP A 86 -5.58 -1.09 6.95
C ASP A 86 -6.97 -1.04 6.28
N ILE A 87 -7.09 -0.38 5.12
CA ILE A 87 -8.33 -0.38 4.32
C ILE A 87 -8.73 -1.81 3.93
N CYS A 88 -7.82 -2.58 3.33
CA CYS A 88 -8.09 -3.95 2.90
C CYS A 88 -8.46 -4.88 4.07
N CYS A 89 -7.88 -4.67 5.25
CA CYS A 89 -8.23 -5.41 6.46
C CYS A 89 -9.65 -5.06 6.92
N LEU A 90 -9.99 -3.77 7.00
CA LEU A 90 -11.33 -3.31 7.37
C LEU A 90 -12.41 -3.83 6.42
N LEU A 91 -12.15 -3.88 5.12
CA LEU A 91 -13.08 -4.41 4.13
C LEU A 91 -13.31 -5.93 4.25
N ARG A 92 -12.37 -6.68 4.85
CA ARG A 92 -12.57 -8.10 5.18
C ARG A 92 -13.38 -8.27 6.46
N CYS A 93 -13.13 -7.45 7.47
CA CYS A 93 -13.75 -7.57 8.78
C CYS A 93 -15.15 -6.95 8.85
N ALA A 94 -15.44 -5.95 8.01
CA ALA A 94 -16.68 -5.19 8.07
C ALA A 94 -17.31 -5.00 6.69
N LYS A 95 -18.64 -5.07 6.63
CA LYS A 95 -19.41 -4.79 5.41
C LYS A 95 -19.50 -3.29 5.16
N VAL A 96 -18.55 -2.77 4.39
CA VAL A 96 -18.46 -1.35 4.05
C VAL A 96 -19.18 -1.07 2.72
N ARG A 97 -20.27 -0.31 2.77
CA ARG A 97 -21.13 -0.03 1.59
C ARG A 97 -20.91 1.36 0.99
N SER A 98 -20.20 2.24 1.67
CA SER A 98 -20.00 3.60 1.21
C SER A 98 -18.67 4.19 1.66
N ILE A 99 -18.16 5.13 0.86
CA ILE A 99 -16.98 5.93 1.19
C ILE A 99 -17.16 6.67 2.53
N ARG A 100 -18.39 7.14 2.84
CA ARG A 100 -18.66 7.81 4.13
C ARG A 100 -18.44 6.88 5.31
N GLN A 101 -18.95 5.65 5.22
CA GLN A 101 -18.77 4.65 6.26
C GLN A 101 -17.29 4.32 6.46
N LEU A 102 -16.54 4.12 5.36
CA LEU A 102 -15.11 3.85 5.43
C LEU A 102 -14.31 5.02 6.02
N ALA A 103 -14.66 6.26 5.66
CA ALA A 103 -14.05 7.47 6.22
C ALA A 103 -14.23 7.57 7.74
N THR A 104 -15.42 7.22 8.24
CA THR A 104 -15.68 7.16 9.69
C THR A 104 -14.85 6.09 10.37
N LEU A 105 -14.77 4.88 9.81
CA LEU A 105 -13.98 3.77 10.37
C LEU A 105 -12.48 4.08 10.39
N MET A 106 -11.95 4.67 9.31
CA MET A 106 -10.55 5.06 9.18
C MET A 106 -10.19 6.34 9.97
N LYS A 107 -11.19 7.09 10.44
CA LYS A 107 -11.01 8.46 10.98
C LYS A 107 -10.24 9.37 10.02
N LYS A 108 -10.56 9.29 8.72
CA LYS A 108 -9.94 10.08 7.64
C LYS A 108 -10.98 10.88 6.87
N SER A 109 -10.52 11.84 6.05
CA SER A 109 -11.41 12.63 5.20
C SER A 109 -12.00 11.78 4.06
N ARG A 110 -13.19 12.17 3.58
CA ARG A 110 -13.86 11.46 2.48
C ARG A 110 -13.05 11.50 1.18
N GLN A 111 -12.39 12.63 0.93
CA GLN A 111 -11.53 12.81 -0.25
C GLN A 111 -10.31 11.88 -0.18
N TRP A 112 -9.68 11.79 1.00
CA TRP A 112 -8.56 10.89 1.24
C TRP A 112 -8.97 9.43 0.99
N VAL A 113 -10.11 9.01 1.53
CA VAL A 113 -10.61 7.63 1.32
C VAL A 113 -10.97 7.36 -0.14
N TYR A 114 -11.58 8.34 -0.82
CA TYR A 114 -11.89 8.23 -2.24
C TYR A 114 -10.62 7.97 -3.07
N LEU A 115 -9.58 8.78 -2.84
CA LEU A 115 -8.31 8.67 -3.55
C LEU A 115 -7.62 7.31 -3.31
N TYR A 116 -7.60 6.83 -2.06
CA TYR A 116 -7.02 5.52 -1.74
C TYR A 116 -7.82 4.37 -2.34
N LEU A 117 -9.16 4.42 -2.29
CA LEU A 117 -9.99 3.42 -2.93
C LEU A 117 -9.81 3.41 -4.45
N GLU A 118 -9.75 4.57 -5.08
CA GLU A 118 -9.54 4.68 -6.53
C GLU A 118 -8.22 4.04 -6.95
N ALA A 119 -7.14 4.31 -6.21
CA ALA A 119 -5.84 3.71 -6.47
C ALA A 119 -5.83 2.19 -6.23
N LEU A 120 -6.48 1.71 -5.16
CA LEU A 120 -6.59 0.28 -4.85
C LEU A 120 -7.42 -0.50 -5.86
N ILE A 121 -8.51 0.09 -6.36
CA ILE A 121 -9.35 -0.53 -7.40
C ILE A 121 -8.62 -0.51 -8.74
N SER A 122 -7.85 0.54 -9.04
CA SER A 122 -7.06 0.65 -10.28
C SER A 122 -6.05 -0.47 -10.45
N VAL A 123 -5.53 -1.01 -9.35
CA VAL A 123 -4.57 -2.13 -9.34
C VAL A 123 -5.20 -3.47 -8.99
N ASP A 124 -6.54 -3.54 -8.96
CA ASP A 124 -7.29 -4.76 -8.68
C ASP A 124 -7.01 -5.36 -7.27
N ALA A 125 -6.63 -4.51 -6.31
CA ALA A 125 -6.49 -4.90 -4.90
C ALA A 125 -7.85 -4.92 -4.17
N VAL A 126 -8.73 -3.98 -4.53
CA VAL A 126 -10.10 -3.84 -4.00
C VAL A 126 -11.10 -3.95 -5.14
N GLY A 127 -12.20 -4.63 -4.90
CA GLY A 127 -13.34 -4.74 -5.81
C GLY A 127 -14.60 -4.08 -5.25
N ILE A 128 -15.58 -3.89 -6.13
CA ILE A 128 -16.93 -3.44 -5.78
C ILE A 128 -17.90 -4.52 -6.20
N ASN A 129 -18.89 -4.83 -5.35
CA ASN A 129 -20.02 -5.67 -5.69
C ASN A 129 -21.31 -5.07 -5.12
N LYS A 130 -22.46 -5.70 -5.37
CA LYS A 130 -23.77 -5.24 -4.85
C LYS A 130 -23.82 -5.10 -3.33
N SER A 131 -22.94 -5.82 -2.63
CA SER A 131 -22.89 -5.85 -1.17
C SER A 131 -21.98 -4.76 -0.56
N GLY A 132 -21.15 -4.10 -1.36
CA GLY A 132 -20.23 -3.05 -0.95
C GLY A 132 -18.84 -3.18 -1.57
N TYR A 133 -17.86 -2.57 -0.91
CA TYR A 133 -16.44 -2.72 -1.22
C TYR A 133 -15.91 -3.99 -0.56
N TYR A 134 -15.02 -4.70 -1.25
CA TYR A 134 -14.39 -5.91 -0.71
C TYR A 134 -12.93 -6.02 -1.15
N THR A 135 -12.13 -6.71 -0.35
CA THR A 135 -10.72 -6.97 -0.67
C THR A 135 -10.62 -8.12 -1.65
N LYS A 136 -10.00 -7.90 -2.82
CA LYS A 136 -9.82 -8.91 -3.87
C LYS A 136 -8.46 -9.59 -3.76
N ASN A 137 -7.37 -8.82 -3.84
CA ASN A 137 -6.01 -9.35 -3.77
C ASN A 137 -5.06 -8.40 -3.03
N MET A 138 -4.61 -8.78 -1.84
CA MET A 138 -3.68 -7.96 -1.06
C MET A 138 -2.28 -7.87 -1.68
N ALA A 139 -1.86 -8.83 -2.49
CA ALA A 139 -0.55 -8.77 -3.15
C ALA A 139 -0.45 -7.59 -4.13
N ASN A 140 -1.58 -7.10 -4.64
CA ASN A 140 -1.60 -5.97 -5.56
C ASN A 140 -1.47 -4.59 -4.86
N ILE A 141 -1.48 -4.53 -3.52
CA ILE A 141 -1.31 -3.27 -2.77
C ILE A 141 0.02 -2.59 -3.13
N PHE A 142 1.08 -3.36 -3.40
CA PHE A 142 2.39 -2.83 -3.75
C PHE A 142 2.44 -2.12 -5.11
N LYS A 143 1.43 -2.37 -5.96
CA LYS A 143 1.30 -1.70 -7.25
C LYS A 143 0.56 -0.36 -7.14
N VAL A 144 0.01 -0.03 -5.97
CA VAL A 144 -0.83 1.17 -5.76
C VAL A 144 -0.14 2.43 -6.27
N GLY A 145 -0.91 3.19 -7.03
CA GLY A 145 -0.50 4.42 -7.71
C GLY A 145 0.32 4.22 -8.99
N SER A 146 0.85 3.01 -9.28
CA SER A 146 1.56 2.77 -10.57
C SER A 146 0.66 3.08 -11.76
N VAL A 147 -0.63 2.77 -11.62
CA VAL A 147 -1.69 3.13 -12.56
C VAL A 147 -2.89 3.62 -11.75
N ILE A 148 -3.39 4.82 -12.06
CA ILE A 148 -4.64 5.33 -11.50
C ILE A 148 -5.62 5.61 -12.62
N LYS A 149 -6.73 4.85 -12.61
CA LYS A 149 -7.85 5.05 -13.52
C LYS A 149 -8.88 5.93 -12.84
N LYS A 150 -8.86 7.22 -13.17
CA LYS A 150 -9.84 8.18 -12.64
C LYS A 150 -11.26 7.74 -13.02
N GLY A 151 -12.17 7.76 -12.06
CA GLY A 151 -13.57 7.39 -12.30
C GLY A 151 -13.86 5.88 -12.30
N ILE A 152 -12.86 5.03 -12.04
CA ILE A 152 -13.05 3.57 -12.00
C ILE A 152 -14.09 3.12 -10.96
N ILE A 153 -14.26 3.88 -9.87
CA ILE A 153 -15.28 3.60 -8.86
C ILE A 153 -16.68 3.70 -9.45
N SER A 154 -16.95 4.70 -10.29
CA SER A 154 -18.23 4.85 -10.99
C SER A 154 -18.44 3.70 -11.98
N GLU A 155 -17.45 3.44 -12.83
CA GLU A 155 -17.52 2.37 -13.84
C GLU A 155 -17.80 1.00 -13.21
N GLN A 156 -17.10 0.65 -12.12
CA GLN A 156 -17.30 -0.62 -11.42
C GLN A 156 -18.67 -0.71 -10.74
N ARG A 157 -19.21 0.42 -10.26
CA ARG A 157 -20.56 0.46 -9.68
C ARG A 157 -21.62 0.28 -10.75
N ASP A 158 -21.45 0.90 -11.90
CA ASP A 158 -22.34 0.79 -13.04
C ASP A 158 -22.33 -0.65 -13.59
N ALA A 159 -21.15 -1.26 -13.73
CA ALA A 159 -20.99 -2.66 -14.10
C ALA A 159 -21.67 -3.63 -13.10
N CYS A 160 -21.70 -3.27 -11.82
CA CYS A 160 -22.40 -4.05 -10.78
C CYS A 160 -23.92 -3.78 -10.70
N GLY A 161 -24.46 -2.88 -11.53
CA GLY A 161 -25.87 -2.46 -11.50
C GLY A 161 -26.23 -1.59 -10.29
N ILE A 162 -25.26 -0.95 -9.64
CA ILE A 162 -25.48 -0.07 -8.49
C ILE A 162 -25.79 1.33 -9.02
N GLN A 163 -27.07 1.63 -9.23
CA GLN A 163 -27.45 2.94 -9.74
C GLN A 163 -27.13 4.07 -8.75
N PRO A 164 -26.52 5.18 -9.22
CA PRO A 164 -26.32 6.35 -8.38
C PRO A 164 -27.67 6.92 -7.97
N LYS A 165 -27.85 7.14 -6.66
CA LYS A 165 -29.06 7.78 -6.12
C LYS A 165 -29.17 9.18 -6.75
N LYS A 166 -30.17 9.41 -7.59
CA LYS A 166 -30.43 10.72 -8.23
C LYS A 166 -30.40 11.81 -7.15
N ARG A 167 -29.55 12.82 -7.30
CA ARG A 167 -29.61 14.02 -6.45
C ARG A 167 -30.98 14.64 -6.64
N SER A 168 -31.83 14.64 -5.61
CA SER A 168 -33.03 15.47 -5.67
C SER A 168 -32.58 16.92 -5.77
N LYS A 169 -33.14 17.67 -6.73
CA LYS A 169 -32.99 19.12 -6.76
C LYS A 169 -33.58 19.63 -5.45
N LYS A 170 -32.77 20.27 -4.60
CA LYS A 170 -33.31 21.02 -3.46
C LYS A 170 -34.24 22.08 -4.03
N ALA A 171 -35.53 22.03 -3.67
CA ALA A 171 -36.44 23.12 -3.95
C ALA A 171 -35.83 24.40 -3.34
N ALA A 172 -35.71 25.45 -4.14
CA ALA A 172 -35.33 26.76 -3.64
C ALA A 172 -36.36 27.17 -2.56
N LYS A 173 -35.89 27.46 -1.35
CA LYS A 173 -36.74 28.08 -0.33
C LYS A 173 -37.19 29.44 -0.88
N PRO A 174 -38.50 29.77 -0.89
CA PRO A 174 -38.93 31.11 -1.23
C PRO A 174 -38.39 32.06 -0.16
N THR A 175 -37.66 33.07 -0.61
CA THR A 175 -37.23 34.21 0.19
C THR A 175 -38.48 35.03 0.52
N ASN A 176 -39.05 34.85 1.72
CA ASN A 176 -40.03 35.80 2.23
C ASN A 176 -39.28 37.06 2.67
N ASN A 177 -39.38 38.12 1.87
CA ASN A 177 -39.14 39.47 2.35
C ASN A 177 -40.42 39.93 3.07
N ASN A 178 -40.29 40.20 4.36
CA ASN A 178 -41.21 41.05 5.12
C ASN A 178 -40.36 41.98 5.99
#